data_AF-A0A349BAF1-F1
#
_entry.id   AF-A0A349BAF1-F1
#
_cell.length_a   1.000
_cell.length_b   1.000
_cell.length_c   1.000
_cell.angle_alpha   90.00
_cell.angle_beta   90.00
_cell.angle_gamma   90.00
#
_symmetry.space_group_name_H-M   'P 1'
#
loop_
_entity.id
_entity.type
_entity.pdbx_description
1 polymer ?
#
loop_
_entity_poly.entity_id
_entity_poly.type
_entity_poly.pdbx_seq_one_letter_code
_entity_poly.pdbx_strand_id
1 'polypeptide(L)'
;RLFTGSARDAAMLQALVRGPGGLGCLWPGCDGRGRCLQVDHRNPAIRGGPTNVANSDAYCGSHNRIKERGFRPVRGPGGEWTIHRPGDGGPITPPA
;
A
#
# COMPACT_ATOMS: atom_id res chain seq x y z
N ARG A 1 -1.68 6.39 9.57
CA ARG A 1 -2.83 7.31 9.73
C ARG A 1 -3.60 7.29 8.42
N LEU A 2 -4.85 6.83 8.43
CA LEU A 2 -5.64 6.74 7.20
C LEU A 2 -5.93 8.11 6.58
N PHE A 3 -5.97 8.15 5.25
CA PHE A 3 -6.48 9.28 4.49
C PHE A 3 -8.00 9.36 4.64
N THR A 4 -8.56 10.58 4.68
CA THR A 4 -10.00 10.84 4.79
C THR A 4 -10.45 11.91 3.79
N GLY A 5 -11.77 12.01 3.54
CA GLY A 5 -12.36 13.01 2.64
C GLY A 5 -11.80 12.97 1.22
N SER A 6 -11.68 14.13 0.57
CA SER A 6 -11.17 14.25 -0.81
C SER A 6 -9.76 13.69 -0.98
N ALA A 7 -8.90 13.79 0.05
CA ALA A 7 -7.58 13.20 0.03
C ALA A 7 -7.63 11.66 -0.06
N ARG A 8 -8.63 11.03 0.58
CA ARG A 8 -8.89 9.59 0.44
C ARG A 8 -9.32 9.25 -0.97
N ASP A 9 -10.23 10.03 -1.55
CA ASP A 9 -10.77 9.73 -2.89
C ASP A 9 -9.67 9.86 -3.96
N ALA A 10 -8.85 10.90 -3.90
CA ALA A 10 -7.71 11.06 -4.78
C ALA A 10 -6.69 9.90 -4.62
N ALA A 11 -6.45 9.47 -3.38
CA ALA A 11 -5.56 8.36 -3.09
C ALA A 11 -6.11 7.00 -3.55
N MET A 12 -7.43 6.80 -3.48
CA MET A 12 -8.11 5.63 -4.05
C MET A 12 -8.02 5.60 -5.59
N LEU A 13 -8.23 6.75 -6.26
CA LEU A 13 -8.04 6.85 -7.71
C LEU A 13 -6.58 6.55 -8.10
N GLN A 14 -5.62 7.05 -7.32
CA GLN A 14 -4.22 6.73 -7.56
C GLN A 14 -3.93 5.23 -7.40
N ALA A 15 -4.51 4.59 -6.39
CA ALA A 15 -4.38 3.15 -6.17
C ALA A 15 -5.05 2.32 -7.26
N LEU A 16 -6.17 2.77 -7.83
CA LEU A 16 -6.79 2.12 -9.00
C LEU A 16 -5.82 2.08 -10.19
N VAL A 17 -5.09 3.18 -10.44
CA VAL A 17 -4.16 3.29 -11.56
C VAL A 17 -2.86 2.51 -11.33
N ARG A 18 -2.37 2.47 -10.08
CA ARG A 18 -1.08 1.84 -9.74
C ARG A 18 -1.19 0.40 -9.24
N GLY A 19 -2.39 -0.03 -8.87
CA GLY A 19 -2.61 -1.32 -8.23
C GLY A 19 -2.55 -2.49 -9.22
N PRO A 20 -2.09 -3.67 -8.77
CA PRO A 20 -2.08 -4.86 -9.60
C PRO A 20 -3.52 -5.28 -9.96
N GLY A 21 -3.86 -5.26 -11.25
CA GLY A 21 -5.20 -5.60 -11.72
C GLY A 21 -6.29 -4.64 -11.20
N GLY A 22 -5.95 -3.37 -11.02
CA GLY A 22 -6.86 -2.30 -10.59
C GLY A 22 -6.90 -2.07 -9.09
N LEU A 23 -8.05 -1.60 -8.58
CA LEU A 23 -8.21 -1.25 -7.17
C LEU A 23 -8.31 -2.52 -6.29
N GLY A 24 -7.22 -2.83 -5.59
CA GLY A 24 -7.09 -3.98 -4.72
C GLY A 24 -6.03 -3.78 -3.64
N CYS A 25 -5.95 -4.72 -2.71
CA CYS A 25 -4.91 -4.74 -1.69
C CYS A 25 -3.55 -4.95 -2.36
N LEU A 26 -2.58 -4.08 -2.05
CA LEU A 26 -1.23 -4.17 -2.64
C LEU A 26 -0.41 -5.36 -2.11
N TRP A 27 -0.89 -6.04 -1.07
CA TRP A 27 -0.19 -7.18 -0.49
C TRP A 27 -0.20 -8.40 -1.43
N PRO A 28 0.96 -8.97 -1.79
CA PRO A 28 1.04 -10.12 -2.70
C PRO A 28 0.15 -11.28 -2.26
N GLY A 29 -0.71 -11.76 -3.17
CA GLY A 29 -1.64 -12.86 -2.91
C GLY A 29 -2.93 -12.48 -2.17
N CYS A 30 -3.12 -11.22 -1.80
CA CYS A 30 -4.37 -10.78 -1.17
C CYS A 30 -5.43 -10.44 -2.22
N ASP A 31 -6.64 -10.96 -2.02
CA ASP A 31 -7.82 -10.73 -2.86
C ASP A 31 -8.72 -9.58 -2.36
N GLY A 32 -8.32 -8.88 -1.30
CA GLY A 32 -9.10 -7.81 -0.70
C GLY A 32 -9.39 -6.67 -1.67
N ARG A 33 -10.67 -6.32 -1.82
CA ARG A 33 -11.17 -5.28 -2.75
C ARG A 33 -12.29 -4.43 -2.13
N GLY A 34 -12.59 -3.32 -2.80
CA GLY A 34 -13.76 -2.49 -2.50
C GLY A 34 -13.73 -1.92 -1.08
N ARG A 35 -14.82 -2.15 -0.32
CA ARG A 35 -15.01 -1.53 1.00
C ARG A 35 -14.03 -1.97 2.08
N CYS A 36 -13.31 -3.08 1.89
CA CYS A 36 -12.30 -3.51 2.87
C CYS A 36 -10.97 -2.76 2.75
N LEU A 37 -10.81 -1.97 1.67
CA LEU A 37 -9.60 -1.20 1.42
C LEU A 37 -9.55 0.06 2.29
N GLN A 38 -8.37 0.24 2.85
CA GLN A 38 -7.90 1.42 3.53
C GLN A 38 -6.78 2.04 2.69
N VAL A 39 -6.61 3.35 2.79
CA VAL A 39 -5.49 4.05 2.19
C VAL A 39 -4.71 4.76 3.28
N ASP A 40 -3.42 4.45 3.34
CA ASP A 40 -2.48 5.01 4.31
C ASP A 40 -1.18 5.37 3.58
N HIS A 41 -0.26 5.94 4.32
CA HIS A 41 1.02 6.41 3.85
C HIS A 41 1.92 5.22 3.49
N ARG A 42 2.59 5.26 2.34
CA ARG A 42 3.67 4.32 1.98
C ARG A 42 4.82 4.45 2.97
N ASN A 43 5.36 5.66 3.09
CA ASN A 43 6.25 6.05 4.17
C ASN A 43 5.41 6.57 5.35
N PRO A 44 5.38 5.88 6.50
CA PRO A 44 4.50 6.23 7.62
C PRO A 44 4.62 7.69 8.06
N ALA A 45 3.48 8.33 8.36
CA ALA A 45 3.45 9.70 8.86
C ALA A 45 4.26 9.89 10.16
N ILE A 46 4.28 8.87 11.03
CA ILE A 46 5.07 8.88 12.28
C ILE A 46 6.59 8.93 12.03
N ARG A 47 7.03 8.57 10.81
CA ARG A 47 8.42 8.65 10.35
C ARG A 47 8.66 9.86 9.44
N GLY A 48 7.78 10.87 9.48
CA GLY A 48 7.89 12.09 8.68
C GLY A 48 7.40 11.96 7.23
N GLY A 49 6.72 10.87 6.88
CA GLY A 49 6.14 10.73 5.54
C GLY A 49 5.04 11.78 5.28
N PRO A 50 5.03 12.46 4.11
CA PRO A 50 4.08 13.52 3.83
C PRO A 50 2.67 12.97 3.57
N THR A 51 1.65 13.70 4.01
CA THR A 51 0.24 13.42 3.66
C THR A 51 -0.04 13.92 2.24
N ASN A 52 0.29 13.11 1.23
CA ASN A 52 -0.03 13.40 -0.17
C ASN A 52 -0.30 12.11 -0.95
N VAL A 53 -0.94 12.25 -2.11
CA VAL A 53 -1.34 11.13 -2.98
C VAL A 53 -0.13 10.34 -3.52
N ALA A 54 1.03 10.99 -3.69
CA ALA A 54 2.24 10.30 -4.13
C ALA A 54 2.74 9.27 -3.09
N ASN A 55 2.54 9.59 -1.81
CA ASN A 55 2.87 8.76 -0.66
C ASN A 55 1.69 7.89 -0.18
N SER A 56 0.67 7.64 -0.99
CA SER A 56 -0.46 6.79 -0.58
C SER A 56 -0.47 5.43 -1.30
N ASP A 57 -0.78 4.36 -0.57
CA ASP A 57 -1.01 3.01 -1.09
C ASP A 57 -2.27 2.38 -0.48
N ALA A 58 -2.94 1.49 -1.20
CA ALA A 58 -4.17 0.82 -0.75
C ALA A 58 -3.91 -0.61 -0.23
N TYR A 59 -4.47 -0.91 0.93
CA TYR A 59 -4.37 -2.21 1.59
C TYR A 59 -5.69 -2.59 2.25
N CYS A 60 -5.99 -3.88 2.40
CA CYS A 60 -7.04 -4.29 3.32
C CYS A 60 -6.64 -3.94 4.76
N GLY A 61 -7.60 -3.85 5.69
CA GLY A 61 -7.30 -3.47 7.07
C GLY A 61 -6.23 -4.34 7.75
N SER A 62 -6.20 -5.66 7.46
CA SER A 62 -5.17 -6.56 7.99
C SER A 62 -3.76 -6.19 7.50
N HIS A 63 -3.58 -6.13 6.19
CA HIS A 63 -2.29 -5.84 5.60
C HIS A 63 -1.83 -4.40 5.81
N ASN A 64 -2.76 -3.45 5.96
CA ASN A 64 -2.39 -2.10 6.37
C ASN A 64 -1.71 -2.11 7.75
N ARG A 65 -2.27 -2.84 8.74
CA ARG A 65 -1.67 -2.98 10.08
C ARG A 65 -0.35 -3.75 10.07
N ILE A 66 -0.23 -4.76 9.21
CA ILE A 66 1.03 -5.51 9.07
C ILE A 66 2.11 -4.63 8.45
N LYS A 67 1.78 -3.81 7.43
CA LYS A 67 2.72 -2.90 6.79
C LYS A 67 3.40 -1.97 7.78
N GLU A 68 2.65 -1.43 8.75
CA GLU A 68 3.18 -0.54 9.79
C GLU A 68 4.30 -1.17 10.66
N ARG A 69 4.48 -2.50 10.60
CA ARG A 69 5.57 -3.21 11.29
C ARG A 69 6.92 -3.11 10.57
N GLY A 70 7.06 -2.21 9.61
CA GLY A 70 8.31 -1.94 8.90
C GLY A 70 8.45 -2.63 7.55
N PHE A 71 7.38 -3.22 7.02
CA PHE A 71 7.38 -3.70 5.64
C PHE A 71 7.39 -2.51 4.68
N ARG A 72 8.15 -2.61 3.60
CA ARG A 72 8.39 -1.50 2.68
C ARG A 72 7.88 -1.82 1.29
N PRO A 73 6.84 -1.12 0.79
CA PRO A 73 6.42 -1.22 -0.60
C PRO A 73 7.48 -0.56 -1.49
N VAL A 74 7.89 -1.24 -2.54
CA VAL A 74 8.84 -0.74 -3.54
C VAL A 74 8.19 -0.87 -4.90
N ARG A 75 8.23 0.23 -5.67
CA ARG A 75 7.79 0.24 -7.06
C ARG A 75 9.01 0.10 -7.95
N GLY A 76 9.05 -0.93 -8.78
CA GLY A 76 10.10 -1.10 -9.75
C GLY A 76 9.92 -0.18 -10.98
N PRO A 77 10.90 -0.17 -11.89
CA PRO A 77 10.89 0.68 -13.08
C PRO A 77 9.77 0.31 -14.06
N GLY A 78 9.33 -0.95 -14.09
CA GLY A 78 8.17 -1.40 -14.87
C GLY A 78 6.82 -1.05 -14.24
N GLY A 79 6.84 -0.45 -13.04
CA GLY A 79 5.65 -0.09 -12.29
C GLY A 79 5.08 -1.20 -11.43
N GLU A 80 5.72 -2.37 -11.42
CA GLU A 80 5.42 -3.49 -10.55
C GLU A 80 5.68 -3.14 -9.08
N TRP A 81 4.93 -3.78 -8.19
CA TRP A 81 5.06 -3.59 -6.76
C TRP A 81 5.61 -4.84 -6.10
N THR A 82 6.62 -4.65 -5.25
CA THR A 82 7.08 -5.64 -4.28
C THR A 82 6.91 -5.09 -2.87
N ILE A 83 6.77 -6.00 -1.90
CA ILE A 83 6.80 -5.63 -0.48
C ILE A 83 8.00 -6.31 0.15
N HIS A 84 8.92 -5.51 0.67
CA HIS A 84 10.11 -5.99 1.35
C HIS A 84 9.82 -6.22 2.83
N ARG A 85 10.40 -7.28 3.39
CA ARG A 85 10.39 -7.53 4.84
C ARG A 85 11.14 -6.42 5.57
N PRO A 86 10.88 -6.19 6.87
CA PRO A 86 11.67 -5.27 7.68
C PRO A 86 13.17 -5.60 7.67
N GLY A 87 14.02 -4.58 7.83
CA GLY A 87 15.48 -4.70 7.80
C GLY A 87 16.01 -4.98 6.38
N ASP A 88 17.02 -5.83 6.28
CA ASP A 88 17.63 -6.24 5.00
C ASP A 88 16.89 -7.41 4.34
N GLY A 89 15.66 -7.67 4.77
CA GLY A 89 14.85 -8.75 4.26
C GLY A 89 14.39 -8.51 2.82
N GLY A 90 14.54 -9.53 1.99
CA GLY A 90 14.11 -9.52 0.59
C GLY A 90 12.59 -9.43 0.40
N PRO A 91 12.12 -9.39 -0.86
CA PRO A 91 10.71 -9.30 -1.20
C PRO A 91 9.92 -10.49 -0.64
N ILE A 92 8.68 -10.25 -0.22
CA ILE A 92 7.72 -11.30 0.08
C ILE A 92 7.10 -11.80 -1.24
N THR A 93 6.91 -13.11 -1.33
CA THR A 93 6.14 -13.74 -2.39
C THR A 93 4.80 -14.20 -1.81
N PRO A 94 3.75 -14.31 -2.64
CA PRO A 94 2.56 -15.06 -2.25
C PRO A 94 2.96 -16.49 -1.80
N PRO A 95 2.20 -17.11 -0.89
CA PRO A 95 2.33 -18.55 -0.68
C PRO A 95 2.11 -19.28 -2.01
N ALA A 96 2.83 -20.39 -2.19
CA ALA A 96 2.66 -21.30 -3.33
C ALA A 96 1.27 -21.96 -3.32
#